data_AF-A0A2N9EIE7-F1
#
_entry.id   AF-A0A2N9EIE7-F1
#
_cell.length_a   1.000
_cell.length_b   1.000
_cell.length_c   1.000
_cell.angle_alpha   90.00
_cell.angle_beta   90.00
_cell.angle_gamma   90.00
#
_symmetry.space_group_name_H-M   'P 1'
#
loop_
_entity.id
_entity.type
_entity.pdbx_description
1 polymer ?
#
loop_
_entity_poly.entity_id
_entity_poly.type
_entity_poly.pdbx_seq_one_letter_code
_entity_poly.pdbx_strand_id
1 'polypeptide(L)'
;MLRSILRAATATSSKPKPQPWTLKPSPIPIPMPPPSSARNYSSKTPKPTVAKPKKFKSKGDAKKSGEDSSFAENDADAALSDAQARARLLANDEKNPSLDVGPNGRPLFTSTPSLSLLSRKDTCSYFKFSMEGLNAALPEGLPTGMAKEFEYSLRPSLLIRQSFLDLRDNFRRIVDPPLTDNKGPKLRKQIVLDGPVSCGKSIALAMLVHWARDEGWLVFYIPRGREWTHGGFFNKNPETGLWDTPLQAANVLKARPLIPFFDFLKWNESHLKQLLCQINDPIPLGEGAGIGQLKDVDNMAMPEGSTLYELVNTGIKHTHAAVGVVVRLRKELSLVKNIPVLIAIDQYNNWFTFSEYEEAVNVHSCRPVHAKEVTMVNAFRSMMHDDMMVGAFSHSTAIGKLRKDLPDVPVDARVNLPRYSLDEAATVCHYYLRQRLVQHEVFSEENWKKVYYLANGNGSEMRWLVPLMR
;
A
#
# COMPACT_ATOMS: atom_id res chain seq x y z
N MET A 1 -0.33 12.15 87.04
CA MET A 1 -1.60 11.41 86.89
C MET A 1 -1.39 10.39 85.76
N LEU A 2 -0.80 9.22 86.05
CA LEU A 2 -1.41 7.95 86.51
C LEU A 2 -2.10 7.13 85.39
N ARG A 3 -1.50 5.93 85.17
CA ARG A 3 -2.02 4.64 84.64
C ARG A 3 -1.95 4.42 83.13
N SER A 4 -1.14 3.53 82.52
CA SER A 4 -0.50 2.22 82.81
C SER A 4 -1.41 0.97 82.80
N ILE A 5 -0.85 -0.15 82.27
CA ILE A 5 -1.22 -1.60 82.38
C ILE A 5 -1.82 -2.16 81.06
N LEU A 6 -1.26 -3.10 80.25
CA LEU A 6 -0.45 -4.35 80.37
C LEU A 6 -1.23 -5.61 80.83
N ARG A 7 -1.30 -6.67 80.00
CA ARG A 7 -1.30 -8.15 80.32
C ARG A 7 -1.57 -8.96 79.03
N ALA A 8 -0.68 -9.83 78.53
CA ALA A 8 -0.21 -11.16 79.02
C ALA A 8 -1.29 -12.25 78.87
N ALA A 9 -1.08 -13.53 78.52
CA ALA A 9 0.00 -14.44 78.10
C ALA A 9 -0.74 -15.68 77.49
N THR A 10 -0.18 -16.62 76.73
CA THR A 10 0.57 -17.80 77.24
C THR A 10 1.11 -18.66 76.09
N ALA A 11 2.22 -19.34 76.38
CA ALA A 11 2.91 -20.31 75.53
C ALA A 11 2.26 -21.70 75.56
N THR A 12 2.55 -22.55 74.56
CA THR A 12 2.94 -23.96 74.80
C THR A 12 3.58 -24.60 73.57
N SER A 13 4.74 -25.20 73.80
CA SER A 13 5.53 -26.04 72.91
C SER A 13 5.00 -27.46 72.81
N SER A 14 5.15 -28.14 71.67
CA SER A 14 5.76 -29.49 71.58
C SER A 14 5.67 -30.13 70.18
N LYS A 15 6.79 -30.63 69.68
CA LYS A 15 6.98 -31.77 68.75
C LYS A 15 7.79 -32.82 69.54
N PRO A 16 7.71 -34.16 69.31
CA PRO A 16 8.07 -34.81 68.02
C PRO A 16 7.45 -36.23 67.69
N LYS A 17 7.51 -36.61 66.37
CA LYS A 17 7.80 -37.92 65.65
C LYS A 17 7.34 -39.32 66.19
N PRO A 18 7.39 -40.48 65.43
CA PRO A 18 7.53 -40.78 63.96
C PRO A 18 6.66 -41.96 63.36
N GLN A 19 6.58 -42.04 62.00
CA GLN A 19 6.52 -43.19 61.02
C GLN A 19 5.63 -44.48 61.22
N PRO A 20 5.18 -45.22 60.14
CA PRO A 20 6.00 -45.84 59.07
C PRO A 20 5.41 -45.97 57.63
N TRP A 21 6.22 -46.54 56.73
CA TRP A 21 6.15 -46.59 55.26
C TRP A 21 5.22 -47.67 54.68
N THR A 22 4.72 -47.49 53.45
CA THR A 22 4.56 -48.57 52.45
C THR A 22 4.56 -48.03 51.00
N LEU A 23 5.23 -48.78 50.11
CA LEU A 23 5.43 -48.58 48.66
C LEU A 23 4.30 -49.19 47.82
N LYS A 24 4.03 -48.65 46.61
CA LYS A 24 3.66 -49.38 45.35
C LYS A 24 3.45 -48.44 44.13
N PRO A 25 3.46 -48.91 42.86
CA PRO A 25 4.51 -48.55 41.89
C PRO A 25 4.03 -47.74 40.66
N SER A 26 5.01 -47.14 39.96
CA SER A 26 4.90 -46.43 38.68
C SER A 26 4.66 -47.35 37.47
N PRO A 27 3.84 -46.95 36.47
CA PRO A 27 3.80 -47.60 35.16
C PRO A 27 4.77 -46.94 34.16
N ILE A 28 5.29 -47.78 33.26
CA ILE A 28 6.28 -47.58 32.19
C ILE A 28 5.79 -46.58 31.12
N PRO A 29 6.66 -45.72 30.53
CA PRO A 29 6.27 -44.83 29.43
C PRO A 29 6.22 -45.56 28.08
N ILE A 30 5.12 -45.36 27.35
CA ILE A 30 4.91 -45.82 25.96
C ILE A 30 5.59 -44.83 24.99
N PRO A 31 6.25 -45.26 23.90
CA PRO A 31 6.92 -44.36 22.96
C PRO A 31 5.91 -43.56 22.15
N MET A 32 6.11 -42.24 22.04
CA MET A 32 5.34 -41.36 21.16
C MET A 32 5.67 -41.63 19.69
N PRO A 33 4.68 -41.66 18.77
CA PRO A 33 4.94 -41.70 17.33
C PRO A 33 5.42 -40.32 16.83
N PRO A 34 6.20 -40.26 15.73
CA PRO A 34 6.80 -39.03 15.24
C PRO A 34 5.74 -38.05 14.69
N PRO A 35 5.98 -36.72 14.73
CA PRO A 35 5.00 -35.74 14.30
C PRO A 35 4.80 -35.82 12.78
N SER A 36 3.54 -35.95 12.38
CA SER A 36 3.07 -35.98 11.01
C SER A 36 3.07 -34.58 10.39
N SER A 37 3.75 -34.46 9.24
CA SER A 37 3.53 -33.57 8.10
C SER A 37 2.81 -32.22 8.33
N ALA A 38 3.55 -31.13 8.09
CA ALA A 38 3.07 -29.76 7.96
C ALA A 38 1.83 -29.65 7.03
N ARG A 39 0.82 -28.91 7.48
CA ARG A 39 -0.42 -28.64 6.72
C ARG A 39 -0.26 -27.32 5.96
N ASN A 40 -0.42 -27.37 4.63
CA ASN A 40 -0.55 -26.17 3.81
C ASN A 40 -1.89 -25.48 4.11
N TYR A 41 -1.86 -24.19 4.43
CA TYR A 41 -3.05 -23.38 4.66
C TYR A 41 -3.37 -22.51 3.43
N SER A 42 -4.65 -22.46 3.06
CA SER A 42 -5.15 -21.63 1.97
C SER A 42 -6.19 -20.66 2.52
N SER A 43 -6.07 -19.37 2.17
CA SER A 43 -7.03 -18.34 2.58
C SER A 43 -8.42 -18.63 2.02
N LYS A 44 -9.45 -18.62 2.86
CA LYS A 44 -10.85 -18.83 2.44
C LYS A 44 -11.35 -17.60 1.66
N THR A 45 -11.58 -17.76 0.36
CA THR A 45 -12.38 -16.78 -0.39
C THR A 45 -13.82 -16.76 0.12
N PRO A 46 -14.43 -15.60 0.40
CA PRO A 46 -15.86 -15.53 0.69
C PRO A 46 -16.66 -15.97 -0.54
N LYS A 47 -17.40 -17.08 -0.42
CA LYS A 47 -18.38 -17.50 -1.43
C LYS A 47 -19.49 -16.45 -1.54
N PRO A 48 -19.90 -16.05 -2.75
CA PRO A 48 -21.11 -15.25 -2.92
C PRO A 48 -22.33 -16.10 -2.55
N THR A 49 -23.07 -15.70 -1.53
CA THR A 49 -24.36 -16.30 -1.17
C THR A 49 -25.38 -15.94 -2.24
N VAL A 50 -25.54 -16.83 -3.23
CA VAL A 50 -26.68 -16.84 -4.15
C VAL A 50 -27.90 -17.33 -3.37
N ALA A 51 -28.78 -16.39 -2.99
CA ALA A 51 -30.11 -16.73 -2.51
C ALA A 51 -30.92 -17.32 -3.67
N LYS A 52 -31.24 -18.61 -3.60
CA LYS A 52 -32.19 -19.27 -4.51
C LYS A 52 -33.61 -18.75 -4.24
N PRO A 53 -34.37 -18.29 -5.25
CA PRO A 53 -35.76 -17.94 -5.05
C PRO A 53 -36.63 -19.20 -4.99
N LYS A 54 -37.59 -19.21 -4.06
CA LYS A 54 -38.59 -20.27 -3.87
C LYS A 54 -39.54 -20.32 -5.08
N LYS A 55 -39.70 -21.52 -5.67
CA LYS A 55 -40.74 -21.83 -6.66
C LYS A 55 -42.12 -21.78 -6.01
N PHE A 56 -42.98 -20.85 -6.44
CA PHE A 56 -44.43 -21.00 -6.35
C PHE A 56 -44.97 -21.36 -7.74
N LYS A 57 -45.82 -22.41 -7.79
CA LYS A 57 -46.56 -22.84 -8.99
C LYS A 57 -47.78 -21.96 -9.17
N SER A 58 -48.01 -21.48 -10.38
CA SER A 58 -49.35 -21.19 -10.90
C SER A 58 -49.41 -21.55 -12.39
N LYS A 59 -50.57 -22.04 -12.81
CA LYS A 59 -50.90 -22.65 -14.10
C LYS A 59 -51.93 -21.73 -14.77
N GLY A 60 -51.82 -21.48 -16.07
CA GLY A 60 -52.94 -21.05 -16.93
C GLY A 60 -52.90 -19.64 -17.53
N ASP A 61 -52.64 -19.61 -18.85
CA ASP A 61 -53.29 -18.82 -19.92
C ASP A 61 -52.96 -17.33 -20.22
N ALA A 62 -52.31 -17.18 -21.39
CA ALA A 62 -52.61 -16.29 -22.53
C ALA A 62 -52.86 -14.77 -22.35
N LYS A 63 -51.89 -13.92 -22.75
CA LYS A 63 -51.93 -13.01 -23.94
C LYS A 63 -50.82 -11.94 -23.90
N LYS A 64 -50.46 -11.46 -25.10
CA LYS A 64 -49.42 -10.46 -25.46
C LYS A 64 -49.63 -9.05 -24.89
N SER A 65 -48.52 -8.42 -24.51
CA SER A 65 -48.04 -7.02 -24.75
C SER A 65 -47.05 -6.73 -23.61
N GLY A 66 -45.77 -6.37 -23.79
CA GLY A 66 -45.17 -5.46 -24.75
C GLY A 66 -44.76 -4.21 -23.95
N GLU A 67 -43.45 -3.90 -23.93
CA GLU A 67 -42.80 -2.74 -23.27
C GLU A 67 -42.36 -2.97 -21.81
N ASP A 68 -41.03 -3.08 -21.61
CA ASP A 68 -40.29 -2.66 -20.38
C ASP A 68 -38.81 -3.12 -20.38
N SER A 69 -38.32 -3.79 -21.43
CA SER A 69 -36.88 -4.14 -21.56
C SER A 69 -36.03 -3.16 -22.37
N SER A 70 -36.60 -2.10 -22.95
CA SER A 70 -35.86 -1.18 -23.84
C SER A 70 -35.25 0.05 -23.16
N PHE A 71 -35.68 0.42 -21.94
CA PHE A 71 -35.21 1.64 -21.29
C PHE A 71 -33.77 1.54 -20.76
N ALA A 72 -33.39 0.40 -20.19
CA ALA A 72 -32.05 0.22 -19.61
C ALA A 72 -30.94 0.05 -20.67
N GLU A 73 -31.26 -0.54 -21.82
CA GLU A 73 -30.32 -0.64 -22.95
C GLU A 73 -30.15 0.71 -23.67
N ASN A 74 -31.25 1.46 -23.85
CA ASN A 74 -31.20 2.79 -24.49
C ASN A 74 -30.42 3.84 -23.67
N ASP A 75 -30.53 3.84 -22.33
CA ASP A 75 -29.79 4.77 -21.47
C ASP A 75 -28.28 4.48 -21.47
N ALA A 76 -27.89 3.20 -21.53
CA ALA A 76 -26.50 2.80 -21.60
C ALA A 76 -25.88 3.15 -22.97
N ASP A 77 -26.61 2.93 -24.06
CA ASP A 77 -26.17 3.29 -25.41
C ASP A 77 -26.10 4.81 -25.63
N ALA A 78 -27.06 5.56 -25.06
CA ALA A 78 -27.02 7.02 -25.07
C ALA A 78 -25.82 7.57 -24.27
N ALA A 79 -25.56 7.04 -23.07
CA ALA A 79 -24.40 7.43 -22.27
C ALA A 79 -23.06 7.08 -22.96
N LEU A 80 -22.99 5.95 -23.67
CA LEU A 80 -21.81 5.59 -24.47
C LEU A 80 -21.60 6.56 -25.64
N SER A 81 -22.68 6.92 -26.33
CA SER A 81 -22.67 7.88 -27.44
C SER A 81 -22.20 9.27 -26.95
N ASP A 82 -22.70 9.73 -25.81
CA ASP A 82 -22.30 11.00 -25.20
C ASP A 82 -20.83 11.01 -24.76
N ALA A 83 -20.34 9.90 -24.18
CA ALA A 83 -18.95 9.76 -23.82
C ALA A 83 -18.01 9.80 -25.04
N GLN A 84 -18.40 9.14 -26.14
CA GLN A 84 -17.65 9.16 -27.40
C GLN A 84 -17.67 10.55 -28.06
N ALA A 85 -18.82 11.22 -28.05
CA ALA A 85 -18.94 12.60 -28.54
C ALA A 85 -18.05 13.55 -27.73
N ARG A 86 -18.04 13.43 -26.39
CA ARG A 86 -17.14 14.19 -25.51
C ARG A 86 -15.68 13.94 -25.84
N ALA A 87 -15.26 12.68 -26.00
CA ALA A 87 -13.88 12.34 -26.34
C ALA A 87 -13.42 13.00 -27.65
N ARG A 88 -14.27 13.00 -28.69
CA ARG A 88 -13.98 13.68 -29.97
C ARG A 88 -13.83 15.19 -29.81
N LEU A 89 -14.70 15.81 -29.01
CA LEU A 89 -14.64 17.25 -28.72
C LEU A 89 -13.35 17.60 -27.96
N LEU A 90 -12.97 16.81 -26.96
CA LEU A 90 -11.73 17.03 -26.20
C LEU A 90 -10.49 16.89 -27.07
N ALA A 91 -10.47 15.94 -28.02
CA ALA A 91 -9.38 15.80 -28.97
C ALA A 91 -9.23 17.02 -29.90
N ASN A 92 -10.34 17.70 -30.22
CA ASN A 92 -10.30 18.97 -30.95
C ASN A 92 -9.84 20.12 -30.05
N ASP A 93 -10.34 20.18 -28.82
CA ASP A 93 -9.97 21.22 -27.86
C ASP A 93 -8.49 21.15 -27.48
N GLU A 94 -7.87 19.96 -27.49
CA GLU A 94 -6.44 19.80 -27.20
C GLU A 94 -5.54 20.52 -28.22
N LYS A 95 -6.04 20.73 -29.45
CA LYS A 95 -5.34 21.50 -30.49
C LYS A 95 -5.39 23.00 -30.26
N ASN A 96 -6.22 23.48 -29.32
CA ASN A 96 -6.37 24.88 -29.01
C ASN A 96 -5.91 25.22 -27.58
N PRO A 97 -4.64 25.63 -27.39
CA PRO A 97 -4.11 26.03 -26.08
C PRO A 97 -4.83 27.23 -25.46
N SER A 98 -5.56 28.05 -26.24
CA SER A 98 -6.29 29.21 -25.70
C SER A 98 -7.41 28.82 -24.72
N LEU A 99 -7.82 27.55 -24.72
CA LEU A 99 -8.84 27.02 -23.82
C LEU A 99 -8.26 26.63 -22.46
N ASP A 100 -6.93 26.53 -22.32
CA ASP A 100 -6.23 26.09 -21.11
C ASP A 100 -6.15 27.23 -20.06
N VAL A 101 -7.31 27.81 -19.72
CA VAL A 101 -7.46 28.94 -18.80
C VAL A 101 -7.92 28.45 -17.43
N GLY A 102 -7.11 28.72 -16.42
CA GLY A 102 -7.39 28.46 -15.02
C GLY A 102 -8.02 29.67 -14.30
N PRO A 103 -8.17 29.59 -12.97
CA PRO A 103 -8.78 30.66 -12.19
C PRO A 103 -8.01 31.98 -12.35
N ASN A 104 -8.76 33.10 -12.40
CA ASN A 104 -8.22 34.45 -12.60
C ASN A 104 -7.40 34.63 -13.89
N GLY A 105 -7.66 33.84 -14.93
CA GLY A 105 -6.95 33.94 -16.21
C GLY A 105 -5.52 33.36 -16.20
N ARG A 106 -5.13 32.65 -15.13
CA ARG A 106 -3.82 31.99 -15.05
C ARG A 106 -3.78 30.76 -15.96
N PRO A 107 -2.59 30.31 -16.43
CA PRO A 107 -2.50 29.06 -17.18
C PRO A 107 -2.98 27.87 -16.34
N LEU A 108 -3.82 27.02 -16.92
CA LEU A 108 -4.33 25.82 -16.24
C LEU A 108 -3.26 24.72 -16.12
N PHE A 109 -2.34 24.67 -17.08
CA PHE A 109 -1.25 23.70 -17.12
C PHE A 109 0.10 24.39 -16.97
N THR A 110 1.05 23.72 -16.32
CA THR A 110 2.44 24.19 -16.29
C THR A 110 3.12 23.94 -17.64
N SER A 111 4.07 24.80 -17.99
CA SER A 111 4.96 24.65 -19.14
C SER A 111 6.21 23.82 -18.82
N THR A 112 6.38 23.39 -17.57
CA THR A 112 7.57 22.68 -17.11
C THR A 112 7.61 21.26 -17.72
N PRO A 113 8.76 20.81 -18.26
CA PRO A 113 8.83 19.52 -18.98
C PRO A 113 9.00 18.30 -18.07
N SER A 114 9.44 18.47 -16.82
CA SER A 114 9.72 17.35 -15.90
C SER A 114 9.32 17.65 -14.46
N LEU A 115 9.10 16.59 -13.67
CA LEU A 115 8.77 16.71 -12.25
C LEU A 115 9.90 17.34 -11.43
N SER A 116 11.14 17.20 -11.88
CA SER A 116 12.33 17.75 -11.22
C SER A 116 12.33 19.28 -11.20
N LEU A 117 11.89 19.89 -12.30
CA LEU A 117 11.93 21.34 -12.49
C LEU A 117 10.72 22.07 -11.86
N LEU A 118 9.71 21.33 -11.36
CA LEU A 118 8.54 21.96 -10.75
C LEU A 118 8.93 22.80 -9.54
N SER A 119 8.33 23.97 -9.42
CA SER A 119 8.58 24.92 -8.34
C SER A 119 7.30 25.23 -7.59
N ARG A 120 7.42 25.98 -6.47
CA ARG A 120 6.25 26.50 -5.75
C ARG A 120 5.39 27.45 -6.58
N LYS A 121 5.88 27.96 -7.72
CA LYS A 121 5.08 28.78 -8.64
C LYS A 121 4.10 27.93 -9.46
N ASP A 122 4.42 26.66 -9.66
CA ASP A 122 3.61 25.71 -10.41
C ASP A 122 2.49 25.07 -9.56
N THR A 123 2.39 25.42 -8.27
CA THR A 123 1.27 24.98 -7.43
C THR A 123 -0.06 25.45 -8.02
N CYS A 124 -1.11 24.64 -7.86
CA CYS A 124 -2.42 24.94 -8.43
C CYS A 124 -2.40 25.05 -9.97
N SER A 125 -1.54 24.25 -10.61
CA SER A 125 -1.57 24.01 -12.06
C SER A 125 -1.50 22.51 -12.33
N TYR A 126 -1.93 22.09 -13.52
CA TYR A 126 -1.89 20.70 -13.93
C TYR A 126 -0.58 20.37 -14.68
N PHE A 127 0.04 19.27 -14.31
CA PHE A 127 1.13 18.67 -15.07
C PHE A 127 0.58 17.64 -16.06
N LYS A 128 0.99 17.73 -17.32
CA LYS A 128 0.60 16.80 -18.38
C LYS A 128 1.58 15.63 -18.42
N PHE A 129 1.08 14.41 -18.29
CA PHE A 129 1.87 13.19 -18.43
C PHE A 129 1.60 12.53 -19.79
N SER A 130 2.54 11.71 -20.26
CA SER A 130 2.24 10.70 -21.27
C SER A 130 1.90 9.38 -20.59
N MET A 131 0.90 8.65 -21.10
CA MET A 131 0.60 7.31 -20.57
C MET A 131 1.78 6.35 -20.74
N GLU A 132 2.54 6.48 -21.83
CA GLU A 132 3.77 5.72 -22.07
C GLU A 132 4.84 6.02 -21.01
N GLY A 133 5.07 7.30 -20.70
CA GLY A 133 6.01 7.73 -19.68
C GLY A 133 5.61 7.24 -18.29
N LEU A 134 4.32 7.33 -17.96
CA LEU A 134 3.79 6.80 -16.70
C LEU A 134 3.93 5.28 -16.59
N ASN A 135 3.63 4.53 -17.65
CA ASN A 135 3.76 3.07 -17.64
C ASN A 135 5.22 2.62 -17.59
N ALA A 136 6.14 3.41 -18.14
CA ALA A 136 7.58 3.19 -18.01
C ALA A 136 8.05 3.48 -16.58
N ALA A 137 7.65 4.63 -16.02
CA ALA A 137 8.08 5.09 -14.71
C ALA A 137 7.32 4.46 -13.53
N LEU A 138 6.17 3.82 -13.74
CA LEU A 138 5.35 3.11 -12.74
C LEU A 138 4.82 1.78 -13.31
N PRO A 139 5.71 0.83 -13.64
CA PRO A 139 5.31 -0.45 -14.21
C PRO A 139 4.59 -1.35 -13.18
N GLU A 140 4.62 -0.99 -11.89
CA GLU A 140 3.81 -1.62 -10.83
C GLU A 140 2.31 -1.23 -10.91
N GLY A 141 1.97 -0.31 -11.79
CA GLY A 141 0.60 0.15 -12.01
C GLY A 141 0.24 1.41 -11.22
N LEU A 142 -0.82 2.06 -11.71
CA LEU A 142 -1.27 3.34 -11.18
C LEU A 142 -2.14 3.16 -9.93
N PRO A 143 -2.04 4.07 -8.94
CA PRO A 143 -2.98 4.10 -7.83
C PRO A 143 -4.42 4.21 -8.32
N THR A 144 -5.37 3.52 -7.67
CA THR A 144 -6.79 3.50 -8.09
C THR A 144 -7.38 4.90 -8.22
N GLY A 145 -7.01 5.83 -7.32
CA GLY A 145 -7.49 7.21 -7.38
C GLY A 145 -6.96 8.00 -8.57
N MET A 146 -5.75 7.67 -9.04
CA MET A 146 -5.09 8.25 -10.23
C MET A 146 -5.74 7.70 -11.50
N ALA A 147 -5.88 6.38 -11.60
CA ALA A 147 -6.54 5.73 -12.75
C ALA A 147 -7.96 6.27 -12.96
N LYS A 148 -8.76 6.37 -11.88
CA LYS A 148 -10.11 6.97 -11.93
C LYS A 148 -10.10 8.45 -12.36
N GLU A 149 -9.08 9.22 -11.99
CA GLU A 149 -8.96 10.61 -12.43
C GLU A 149 -8.73 10.69 -13.94
N PHE A 150 -7.87 9.82 -14.48
CA PHE A 150 -7.55 9.78 -15.91
C PHE A 150 -8.70 9.25 -16.74
N GLU A 151 -9.39 8.20 -16.27
CA GLU A 151 -10.61 7.67 -16.91
C GLU A 151 -11.71 8.74 -16.96
N TYR A 152 -11.91 9.47 -15.86
CA TYR A 152 -12.96 10.48 -15.78
C TYR A 152 -12.65 11.72 -16.64
N SER A 153 -11.44 12.24 -16.51
CA SER A 153 -11.00 13.44 -17.24
C SER A 153 -10.61 13.18 -18.70
N LEU A 154 -10.45 11.90 -19.10
CA LEU A 154 -9.93 11.47 -20.41
C LEU A 154 -8.55 12.05 -20.74
N ARG A 155 -7.80 12.50 -19.74
CA ARG A 155 -6.47 13.07 -19.92
C ARG A 155 -5.55 12.67 -18.77
N PRO A 156 -4.33 12.18 -19.06
CA PRO A 156 -3.34 11.87 -18.04
C PRO A 156 -2.71 13.16 -17.49
N SER A 157 -3.44 13.90 -16.66
CA SER A 157 -2.94 15.13 -16.04
C SER A 157 -3.28 15.18 -14.56
N LEU A 158 -2.34 15.64 -13.74
CA LEU A 158 -2.51 15.74 -12.29
C LEU A 158 -2.26 17.15 -11.81
N LEU A 159 -3.03 17.56 -10.80
CA LEU A 159 -2.82 18.80 -10.08
C LEU A 159 -1.50 18.76 -9.31
N ILE A 160 -0.67 19.78 -9.49
CA ILE A 160 0.53 20.00 -8.69
C ILE A 160 0.10 20.62 -7.36
N ARG A 161 0.21 19.80 -6.32
CA ARG A 161 -0.16 20.18 -4.96
C ARG A 161 1.05 20.65 -4.18
N GLN A 162 0.81 21.60 -3.28
CA GLN A 162 1.86 22.09 -2.40
C GLN A 162 2.45 20.95 -1.54
N SER A 163 1.60 20.04 -1.06
CA SER A 163 2.01 18.92 -0.23
C SER A 163 2.93 17.92 -0.95
N PHE A 164 2.78 17.75 -2.27
CA PHE A 164 3.70 16.95 -3.07
C PHE A 164 5.06 17.64 -3.21
N LEU A 165 5.07 18.95 -3.49
CA LEU A 165 6.32 19.71 -3.61
C LEU A 165 7.09 19.72 -2.28
N ASP A 166 6.40 19.90 -1.15
CA ASP A 166 7.02 19.86 0.17
C ASP A 166 7.62 18.47 0.49
N LEU A 167 6.95 17.39 0.08
CA LEU A 167 7.44 16.02 0.23
C LEU A 167 8.68 15.76 -0.64
N ARG A 168 8.62 16.16 -1.92
CA ARG A 168 9.72 16.04 -2.87
C ARG A 168 10.93 16.84 -2.43
N ASP A 169 10.73 18.11 -2.07
CA ASP A 169 11.80 19.02 -1.65
C ASP A 169 12.45 18.57 -0.34
N ASN A 170 11.71 17.90 0.56
CA ASN A 170 12.28 17.26 1.74
C ASN A 170 13.33 16.20 1.35
N PHE A 171 13.00 15.28 0.44
CA PHE A 171 13.93 14.24 -0.01
C PHE A 171 15.08 14.79 -0.84
N ARG A 172 14.81 15.75 -1.72
CA ARG A 172 15.85 16.45 -2.48
C ARG A 172 16.90 17.07 -1.56
N ARG A 173 16.48 17.75 -0.49
CA ARG A 173 17.39 18.39 0.49
C ARG A 173 18.18 17.40 1.36
N ILE A 174 17.69 16.16 1.50
CA ILE A 174 18.40 15.11 2.25
C ILE A 174 19.58 14.60 1.43
N VAL A 175 19.38 14.41 0.12
CA VAL A 175 20.43 13.94 -0.79
C VAL A 175 21.38 15.06 -1.19
N ASP A 176 20.82 16.19 -1.62
CA ASP A 176 21.57 17.38 -2.05
C ASP A 176 21.24 18.57 -1.15
N PRO A 177 21.91 18.71 0.01
CA PRO A 177 21.65 19.81 0.92
C PRO A 177 22.07 21.15 0.28
N PRO A 178 21.25 22.20 0.36
CA PRO A 178 21.61 23.50 -0.17
C PRO A 178 22.81 24.07 0.60
N LEU A 179 23.71 24.76 -0.11
CA LEU A 179 24.92 25.40 0.44
C LEU A 179 24.64 26.45 1.53
N THR A 180 23.41 26.96 1.60
CA THR A 180 22.98 27.91 2.62
C THR A 180 22.19 27.19 3.71
N ASP A 181 22.64 27.30 4.96
CA ASP A 181 21.95 26.87 6.18
C ASP A 181 20.68 27.71 6.42
N ASN A 182 19.69 27.55 5.56
CA ASN A 182 18.36 28.05 5.85
C ASN A 182 17.76 27.15 6.93
N LYS A 183 17.27 27.78 8.02
CA LYS A 183 16.42 27.18 9.05
C LYS A 183 15.09 26.71 8.45
N GLY A 184 15.16 25.71 7.57
CA GLY A 184 14.03 25.09 6.92
C GLY A 184 13.29 24.14 7.87
N PRO A 185 12.13 23.61 7.43
CA PRO A 185 11.45 22.56 8.16
C PRO A 185 12.39 21.37 8.40
N LYS A 186 12.28 20.74 9.58
CA LYS A 186 13.08 19.58 9.99
C LYS A 186 13.01 18.50 8.91
N LEU A 187 14.15 18.15 8.33
CA LEU A 187 14.26 17.10 7.32
C LEU A 187 13.94 15.74 7.94
N ARG A 188 13.18 14.92 7.21
CA ARG A 188 12.74 13.59 7.66
C ARG A 188 13.08 12.56 6.61
N LYS A 189 13.93 11.59 6.96
CA LYS A 189 14.21 10.42 6.12
C LYS A 189 13.04 9.45 6.11
N GLN A 190 12.36 9.31 7.25
CA GLN A 190 11.21 8.42 7.41
C GLN A 190 9.92 9.22 7.55
N ILE A 191 8.97 8.95 6.65
CA ILE A 191 7.71 9.69 6.57
C ILE A 191 6.54 8.71 6.48
N VAL A 192 5.49 8.97 7.27
CA VAL A 192 4.18 8.33 7.10
C VAL A 192 3.17 9.38 6.64
N LEU A 193 2.70 9.27 5.41
CA LEU A 193 1.61 10.10 4.88
C LEU A 193 0.30 9.64 5.48
N ASP A 194 -0.25 10.46 6.38
CA ASP A 194 -1.57 10.29 7.00
C ASP A 194 -2.52 11.38 6.50
N GLY A 195 -3.82 11.24 6.74
CA GLY A 195 -4.81 12.28 6.43
C GLY A 195 -6.13 11.73 5.93
N PRO A 196 -7.13 12.59 5.67
CA PRO A 196 -8.50 12.18 5.39
C PRO A 196 -8.62 11.20 4.20
N VAL A 197 -9.68 10.40 4.17
CA VAL A 197 -9.99 9.53 3.02
C VAL A 197 -10.03 10.38 1.75
N SER A 198 -9.50 9.85 0.64
CA SER A 198 -9.55 10.52 -0.67
C SER A 198 -8.85 11.88 -0.77
N CYS A 199 -7.90 12.19 0.12
CA CYS A 199 -7.09 13.42 0.01
C CYS A 199 -5.88 13.30 -0.93
N GLY A 200 -5.64 12.17 -1.61
CA GLY A 200 -4.56 12.04 -2.61
C GLY A 200 -3.20 11.51 -2.12
N LYS A 201 -3.15 10.81 -0.97
CA LYS A 201 -1.91 10.22 -0.42
C LYS A 201 -1.20 9.27 -1.39
N SER A 202 -1.92 8.31 -1.94
CA SER A 202 -1.38 7.35 -2.91
C SER A 202 -0.90 8.03 -4.19
N ILE A 203 -1.58 9.11 -4.62
CA ILE A 203 -1.17 9.90 -5.80
C ILE A 203 0.15 10.64 -5.50
N ALA A 204 0.26 11.29 -4.35
CA ALA A 204 1.49 11.98 -3.94
C ALA A 204 2.68 11.02 -3.82
N LEU A 205 2.45 9.80 -3.30
CA LEU A 205 3.49 8.78 -3.22
C LEU A 205 3.91 8.29 -4.61
N ALA A 206 2.98 8.04 -5.52
CA ALA A 206 3.30 7.62 -6.89
C ALA A 206 4.03 8.71 -7.69
N MET A 207 3.64 9.98 -7.52
CA MET A 207 4.38 11.11 -8.11
C MET A 207 5.79 11.25 -7.54
N LEU A 208 5.98 10.95 -6.24
CA LEU A 208 7.30 10.95 -5.62
C LEU A 208 8.18 9.84 -6.19
N VAL A 209 7.62 8.65 -6.40
CA VAL A 209 8.32 7.53 -7.03
C VAL A 209 8.72 7.88 -8.46
N HIS A 210 7.82 8.45 -9.26
CA HIS A 210 8.13 8.91 -10.61
C HIS A 210 9.27 9.93 -10.62
N TRP A 211 9.19 10.94 -9.75
CA TRP A 211 10.25 11.93 -9.63
C TRP A 211 11.59 11.32 -9.21
N ALA A 212 11.61 10.45 -8.19
CA ALA A 212 12.85 9.82 -7.74
C ALA A 212 13.49 8.95 -8.83
N ARG A 213 12.66 8.31 -9.66
CA ARG A 213 13.11 7.57 -10.85
C ARG A 213 13.71 8.48 -11.92
N ASP A 214 13.13 9.65 -12.16
CA ASP A 214 13.67 10.66 -13.08
C ASP A 214 15.04 11.19 -12.60
N GLU A 215 15.26 11.27 -11.28
CA GLU A 215 16.55 11.65 -10.66
C GLU A 215 17.58 10.50 -10.62
N GLY A 216 17.22 9.30 -11.10
CA GLY A 216 18.11 8.13 -11.13
C GLY A 216 18.30 7.43 -9.78
N TRP A 217 17.32 7.54 -8.87
CA TRP A 217 17.36 6.86 -7.57
C TRP A 217 16.96 5.39 -7.69
N LEU A 218 17.46 4.56 -6.79
CA LEU A 218 17.00 3.17 -6.65
C LEU A 218 15.70 3.15 -5.85
N VAL A 219 14.57 2.87 -6.51
CA VAL A 219 13.26 2.92 -5.87
C VAL A 219 12.66 1.53 -5.70
N PHE A 220 12.32 1.18 -4.45
CA PHE A 220 11.54 -0.01 -4.10
C PHE A 220 10.11 0.40 -3.77
N TYR A 221 9.19 0.25 -4.73
CA TYR A 221 7.81 0.69 -4.61
C TYR A 221 6.83 -0.47 -4.42
N ILE A 222 5.96 -0.37 -3.41
CA ILE A 222 4.85 -1.29 -3.16
C ILE A 222 3.53 -0.51 -3.27
N PRO A 223 2.81 -0.54 -4.41
CA PRO A 223 1.51 0.15 -4.55
C PRO A 223 0.37 -0.45 -3.71
N ARG A 224 0.49 -1.70 -3.24
CA ARG A 224 -0.58 -2.39 -2.51
C ARG A 224 -0.03 -3.23 -1.34
N GLY A 225 0.28 -2.56 -0.23
CA GLY A 225 0.74 -3.24 0.99
C GLY A 225 -0.25 -4.29 1.54
N ARG A 226 -1.54 -4.18 1.23
CA ARG A 226 -2.57 -5.15 1.62
C ARG A 226 -2.32 -6.56 1.05
N GLU A 227 -1.75 -6.68 -0.14
CA GLU A 227 -1.50 -7.98 -0.78
C GLU A 227 -0.44 -8.81 -0.05
N TRP A 228 0.33 -8.20 0.86
CA TRP A 228 1.29 -8.91 1.71
C TRP A 228 0.66 -9.54 2.95
N THR A 229 -0.58 -9.17 3.26
CA THR A 229 -1.32 -9.67 4.43
C THR A 229 -2.60 -10.40 4.05
N HIS A 230 -2.89 -10.54 2.75
CA HIS A 230 -4.13 -11.11 2.23
C HIS A 230 -3.86 -12.00 1.03
N GLY A 231 -4.62 -13.08 0.92
CA GLY A 231 -4.52 -14.03 -0.19
C GLY A 231 -3.21 -14.81 -0.26
N GLY A 232 -3.11 -15.64 -1.31
CA GLY A 232 -1.95 -16.49 -1.55
C GLY A 232 -1.79 -17.67 -0.59
N PHE A 233 -0.71 -18.43 -0.78
CA PHE A 233 -0.30 -19.49 0.13
C PHE A 233 0.58 -18.91 1.23
N PHE A 234 0.38 -19.39 2.46
CA PHE A 234 1.14 -18.98 3.63
C PHE A 234 1.50 -20.21 4.46
N ASN A 235 2.73 -20.26 4.96
CA ASN A 235 3.24 -21.38 5.75
C ASN A 235 4.05 -20.84 6.94
N LYS A 236 4.07 -21.58 8.05
CA LYS A 236 4.84 -21.18 9.23
C LYS A 236 6.25 -21.72 9.12
N ASN A 237 7.24 -20.83 9.20
CA ASN A 237 8.63 -21.20 9.21
C ASN A 237 9.01 -21.73 10.61
N PRO A 238 9.48 -22.99 10.74
CA PRO A 238 9.81 -23.58 12.03
C PRO A 238 11.05 -22.93 12.69
N GLU A 239 11.98 -22.38 11.91
CA GLU A 239 13.22 -21.80 12.42
C GLU A 239 12.99 -20.40 13.01
N THR A 240 12.25 -19.56 12.28
CA THR A 240 12.03 -18.16 12.67
C THR A 240 10.75 -17.96 13.47
N GLY A 241 9.82 -18.92 13.42
CA GLY A 241 8.48 -18.82 14.00
C GLY A 241 7.55 -17.84 13.27
N LEU A 242 8.00 -17.25 12.16
CA LEU A 242 7.25 -16.29 11.34
C LEU A 242 6.48 -16.99 10.21
N TRP A 243 5.58 -16.25 9.56
CA TRP A 243 4.76 -16.75 8.46
C TRP A 243 5.31 -16.30 7.10
N ASP A 244 5.67 -17.26 6.28
CA ASP A 244 6.22 -17.08 4.94
C ASP A 244 5.12 -17.08 3.89
N THR A 245 5.21 -16.13 2.94
CA THR A 245 4.24 -15.96 1.83
C THR A 245 4.94 -16.09 0.47
N PRO A 246 5.30 -17.32 0.04
CA PRO A 246 6.19 -17.53 -1.11
C PRO A 246 5.62 -17.04 -2.44
N LEU A 247 4.30 -17.14 -2.65
CA LEU A 247 3.66 -16.62 -3.87
C LEU A 247 3.77 -15.10 -3.95
N GLN A 248 3.56 -14.42 -2.82
CA GLN A 248 3.65 -12.96 -2.76
C GLN A 248 5.11 -12.50 -2.87
N ALA A 249 6.05 -13.19 -2.23
CA ALA A 249 7.48 -12.92 -2.40
C ALA A 249 7.89 -13.03 -3.88
N ALA A 250 7.46 -14.11 -4.54
CA ALA A 250 7.70 -14.27 -5.97
C ALA A 250 7.05 -13.15 -6.79
N ASN A 251 5.86 -12.66 -6.45
CA ASN A 251 5.22 -11.54 -7.16
C ASN A 251 5.96 -10.21 -6.97
N VAL A 252 6.53 -9.97 -5.79
CA VAL A 252 7.34 -8.78 -5.51
C VAL A 252 8.65 -8.78 -6.30
N LEU A 253 9.24 -9.98 -6.50
CA LEU A 253 10.47 -10.15 -7.26
C LEU A 253 10.24 -10.26 -8.78
N LYS A 254 9.16 -10.92 -9.21
CA LYS A 254 8.89 -11.23 -10.61
C LYS A 254 8.56 -9.98 -11.40
N ALA A 255 9.25 -9.85 -12.53
CA ALA A 255 8.74 -9.17 -13.71
C ALA A 255 8.04 -10.22 -14.59
N ARG A 256 6.70 -10.35 -14.53
CA ARG A 256 5.98 -11.25 -15.44
C ARG A 256 5.15 -10.45 -16.43
N PRO A 257 5.35 -10.64 -17.76
CA PRO A 257 4.63 -9.90 -18.80
C PRO A 257 3.13 -10.23 -18.92
N LEU A 258 2.60 -11.16 -18.11
CA LEU A 258 1.21 -11.59 -18.20
C LEU A 258 0.27 -10.91 -17.19
N ILE A 259 0.81 -10.20 -16.19
CA ILE A 259 0.01 -9.49 -15.17
C ILE A 259 0.73 -8.17 -14.85
N PRO A 260 0.15 -7.00 -15.14
CA PRO A 260 0.84 -5.69 -15.15
C PRO A 260 1.02 -5.07 -13.74
N PHE A 261 1.18 -5.89 -12.69
CA PHE A 261 0.99 -5.38 -11.32
C PHE A 261 2.25 -5.19 -10.48
N PHE A 262 3.42 -5.75 -10.79
CA PHE A 262 4.65 -5.51 -10.01
C PHE A 262 5.90 -5.74 -10.88
N ASP A 263 6.78 -4.74 -10.99
CA ASP A 263 7.91 -4.74 -11.92
C ASP A 263 9.16 -4.07 -11.29
N PHE A 264 9.58 -4.52 -10.09
CA PHE A 264 10.80 -4.02 -9.41
C PHE A 264 12.04 -4.14 -10.30
N LEU A 265 12.13 -5.23 -11.10
CA LEU A 265 13.27 -5.49 -11.97
C LEU A 265 13.29 -4.60 -13.22
N LYS A 266 12.12 -4.27 -13.78
CA LYS A 266 12.02 -3.64 -15.12
C LYS A 266 12.62 -2.25 -15.16
N TRP A 267 12.44 -1.46 -14.11
CA TRP A 267 13.02 -0.12 -14.02
C TRP A 267 14.45 -0.13 -13.45
N ASN A 268 14.68 -0.94 -12.41
CA ASN A 268 15.93 -0.89 -11.66
C ASN A 268 17.03 -1.80 -12.25
N GLU A 269 16.82 -2.42 -13.42
CA GLU A 269 17.73 -3.42 -13.99
C GLU A 269 19.19 -2.92 -14.11
N SER A 270 19.36 -1.70 -14.62
CA SER A 270 20.68 -1.08 -14.80
C SER A 270 21.41 -0.90 -13.46
N HIS A 271 20.71 -0.38 -12.45
CA HIS A 271 21.27 -0.16 -11.11
C HIS A 271 21.56 -1.48 -10.39
N LEU A 272 20.66 -2.46 -10.48
CA LEU A 272 20.82 -3.77 -9.81
C LEU A 272 21.99 -4.59 -10.36
N LYS A 273 22.33 -4.41 -11.64
CA LYS A 273 23.51 -5.04 -12.27
C LYS A 273 24.83 -4.41 -11.81
N GLN A 274 24.82 -3.14 -11.41
CA GLN A 274 26.01 -2.42 -10.95
C GLN A 274 26.27 -2.63 -9.45
N LEU A 275 25.23 -2.94 -8.68
CA LEU A 275 25.31 -3.09 -7.23
C LEU A 275 25.64 -4.54 -6.85
N LEU A 276 26.74 -4.71 -6.14
CA LEU A 276 27.16 -5.99 -5.58
C LEU A 276 26.42 -6.27 -4.26
N CYS A 277 26.14 -7.54 -4.00
CA CYS A 277 25.70 -8.00 -2.67
C CYS A 277 26.84 -7.77 -1.68
N GLN A 278 26.56 -7.08 -0.57
CA GLN A 278 27.54 -6.84 0.48
C GLN A 278 27.54 -7.93 1.54
N ILE A 279 26.42 -8.63 1.68
CA ILE A 279 26.27 -9.64 2.70
C ILE A 279 26.40 -11.01 2.03
N ASN A 280 27.21 -11.89 2.63
CA ASN A 280 27.53 -13.21 2.08
C ASN A 280 26.83 -14.37 2.80
N ASP A 281 25.99 -14.09 3.81
CA ASP A 281 25.23 -15.14 4.51
C ASP A 281 24.39 -15.96 3.52
N PRO A 282 24.23 -17.27 3.77
CA PRO A 282 23.35 -18.10 2.96
C PRO A 282 21.89 -17.65 3.09
N ILE A 283 21.12 -17.87 2.03
CA ILE A 283 19.70 -17.53 1.96
C ILE A 283 18.91 -18.68 2.60
N PRO A 284 18.10 -18.42 3.64
CA PRO A 284 17.23 -19.44 4.20
C PRO A 284 16.16 -19.83 3.18
N LEU A 285 16.00 -21.14 2.98
CA LEU A 285 15.01 -21.73 2.10
C LEU A 285 13.73 -22.03 2.88
N GLY A 286 12.62 -21.51 2.38
CA GLY A 286 11.30 -21.80 2.90
C GLY A 286 10.55 -22.82 2.05
N GLU A 287 9.28 -22.99 2.38
CA GLU A 287 8.37 -23.78 1.55
C GLU A 287 8.09 -23.09 0.22
N GLY A 288 8.18 -23.84 -0.89
CA GLY A 288 7.87 -23.34 -2.22
C GLY A 288 6.37 -23.31 -2.45
N ALA A 289 5.87 -22.29 -3.16
CA ALA A 289 4.45 -22.17 -3.47
C ALA A 289 3.94 -23.42 -4.22
N GLY A 290 3.15 -24.24 -3.54
CA GLY A 290 2.56 -25.48 -4.10
C GLY A 290 3.52 -26.67 -4.26
N ILE A 291 4.77 -26.56 -3.81
CA ILE A 291 5.83 -27.59 -4.00
C ILE A 291 6.26 -28.21 -2.65
N GLY A 292 5.99 -27.53 -1.53
CA GLY A 292 6.37 -27.99 -0.18
C GLY A 292 7.80 -27.59 0.19
N GLN A 293 8.31 -28.11 1.31
CA GLN A 293 9.70 -27.90 1.73
C GLN A 293 10.66 -28.83 0.97
N LEU A 294 11.82 -28.32 0.57
CA LEU A 294 12.90 -29.18 0.07
C LEU A 294 13.43 -30.04 1.21
N LYS A 295 13.61 -31.34 0.97
CA LYS A 295 14.22 -32.23 1.96
C LYS A 295 15.73 -31.97 2.01
N ASP A 296 16.27 -31.87 3.22
CA ASP A 296 17.71 -31.84 3.53
C ASP A 296 18.51 -30.61 3.02
N VAL A 297 17.83 -29.54 2.59
CA VAL A 297 18.48 -28.28 2.18
C VAL A 297 17.73 -27.08 2.77
N ASP A 298 18.25 -26.55 3.88
CA ASP A 298 17.65 -25.41 4.57
C ASP A 298 18.20 -24.06 4.07
N ASN A 299 19.34 -24.08 3.37
CA ASN A 299 20.09 -22.88 3.03
C ASN A 299 20.66 -22.95 1.61
N MET A 300 20.56 -21.84 0.86
CA MET A 300 21.17 -21.68 -0.45
C MET A 300 22.34 -20.68 -0.36
N ALA A 301 23.54 -21.16 -0.63
CA ALA A 301 24.72 -20.30 -0.73
C ALA A 301 24.64 -19.44 -2.00
N MET A 302 24.95 -18.15 -1.86
CA MET A 302 25.12 -17.25 -3.00
C MET A 302 26.61 -17.16 -3.38
N PRO A 303 26.95 -17.14 -4.68
CA PRO A 303 28.32 -16.92 -5.11
C PRO A 303 28.87 -15.58 -4.59
N GLU A 304 30.11 -15.59 -4.13
CA GLU A 304 30.82 -14.37 -3.71
C GLU A 304 30.94 -13.40 -4.90
N GLY A 305 30.64 -12.12 -4.66
CA GLY A 305 30.64 -11.10 -5.71
C GLY A 305 29.40 -11.11 -6.61
N SER A 306 28.35 -11.85 -6.25
CA SER A 306 27.07 -11.78 -6.96
C SER A 306 26.43 -10.39 -6.91
N THR A 307 25.71 -10.04 -7.96
CA THR A 307 25.00 -8.74 -8.06
C THR A 307 23.61 -8.82 -7.39
N LEU A 308 23.04 -7.67 -7.00
CA LEU A 308 21.65 -7.63 -6.52
C LEU A 308 20.67 -8.14 -7.58
N TYR A 309 21.00 -7.96 -8.88
CA TYR A 309 20.24 -8.56 -9.97
C TYR A 309 20.23 -10.09 -9.92
N GLU A 310 21.39 -10.71 -9.71
CA GLU A 310 21.50 -12.17 -9.57
C GLU A 310 20.74 -12.69 -8.35
N LEU A 311 20.81 -11.97 -7.22
CA LEU A 311 20.05 -12.29 -6.01
C LEU A 311 18.53 -12.32 -6.30
N VAL A 312 18.01 -11.29 -6.97
CA VAL A 312 16.59 -11.22 -7.36
C VAL A 312 16.24 -12.35 -8.34
N ASN A 313 17.08 -12.59 -9.35
CA ASN A 313 16.87 -13.65 -10.34
C ASN A 313 16.85 -15.04 -9.71
N THR A 314 17.70 -15.29 -8.70
CA THR A 314 17.69 -16.52 -7.90
C THR A 314 16.35 -16.71 -7.20
N GLY A 315 15.78 -15.66 -6.59
CA GLY A 315 14.45 -15.73 -5.96
C GLY A 315 13.29 -15.90 -6.96
N ILE A 316 13.44 -15.41 -8.20
CA ILE A 316 12.45 -15.64 -9.27
C ILE A 316 12.48 -17.10 -9.75
N LYS A 317 13.68 -17.67 -9.91
CA LYS A 317 13.90 -19.05 -10.36
C LYS A 317 13.53 -20.07 -9.29
N HIS A 318 13.90 -19.78 -8.03
CA HIS A 318 13.69 -20.66 -6.90
C HIS A 318 12.64 -20.09 -5.95
N THR A 319 11.39 -20.54 -6.10
CA THR A 319 10.27 -20.12 -5.26
C THR A 319 10.52 -20.35 -3.76
N HIS A 320 11.26 -21.40 -3.40
CA HIS A 320 11.67 -21.71 -2.02
C HIS A 320 12.54 -20.61 -1.41
N ALA A 321 13.40 -19.99 -2.21
CA ALA A 321 14.30 -18.91 -1.77
C ALA A 321 13.63 -17.53 -1.83
N ALA A 322 12.45 -17.39 -2.45
CA ALA A 322 11.86 -16.09 -2.75
C ALA A 322 11.65 -15.22 -1.50
N VAL A 323 11.14 -15.80 -0.40
CA VAL A 323 10.91 -15.07 0.85
C VAL A 323 12.25 -14.64 1.48
N GLY A 324 13.20 -15.56 1.56
CA GLY A 324 14.56 -15.28 2.05
C GLY A 324 15.27 -14.21 1.23
N VAL A 325 15.13 -14.24 -0.10
CA VAL A 325 15.66 -13.24 -1.03
C VAL A 325 15.05 -11.86 -0.78
N VAL A 326 13.75 -11.75 -0.55
CA VAL A 326 13.11 -10.45 -0.26
C VAL A 326 13.60 -9.87 1.07
N VAL A 327 13.72 -10.70 2.12
CA VAL A 327 14.28 -10.28 3.41
C VAL A 327 15.74 -9.88 3.27
N ARG A 328 16.51 -10.61 2.44
CA ARG A 328 17.90 -10.26 2.15
C ARG A 328 18.01 -8.95 1.39
N LEU A 329 17.20 -8.78 0.34
CA LEU A 329 17.13 -7.56 -0.45
C LEU A 329 16.86 -6.34 0.43
N ARG A 330 15.97 -6.44 1.42
CA ARG A 330 15.75 -5.36 2.40
C ARG A 330 17.03 -4.92 3.10
N LYS A 331 17.84 -5.89 3.57
CA LYS A 331 19.09 -5.64 4.29
C LYS A 331 20.15 -5.06 3.36
N GLU A 332 20.27 -5.61 2.15
CA GLU A 332 21.21 -5.12 1.14
C GLU A 332 20.88 -3.66 0.74
N LEU A 333 19.60 -3.35 0.52
CA LEU A 333 19.15 -1.99 0.19
C LEU A 333 19.51 -0.96 1.27
N SER A 334 19.53 -1.35 2.55
CA SER A 334 20.01 -0.48 3.64
C SER A 334 21.52 -0.26 3.64
N LEU A 335 22.29 -1.15 3.02
CA LEU A 335 23.74 -1.06 2.94
C LEU A 335 24.23 -0.31 1.70
N VAL A 336 23.38 -0.16 0.68
CA VAL A 336 23.70 0.59 -0.54
C VAL A 336 23.80 2.08 -0.20
N LYS A 337 25.00 2.65 -0.34
CA LYS A 337 25.27 4.09 -0.13
C LYS A 337 25.70 4.83 -1.40
N ASN A 338 26.00 4.11 -2.47
CA ASN A 338 26.51 4.69 -3.72
C ASN A 338 25.45 5.47 -4.49
N ILE A 339 24.18 5.09 -4.32
CA ILE A 339 23.02 5.69 -5.00
C ILE A 339 21.93 5.91 -3.95
N PRO A 340 21.18 7.02 -3.98
CA PRO A 340 20.02 7.22 -3.13
C PRO A 340 19.00 6.07 -3.28
N VAL A 341 18.61 5.46 -2.16
CA VAL A 341 17.60 4.39 -2.11
C VAL A 341 16.32 4.92 -1.47
N LEU A 342 15.17 4.78 -2.16
CA LEU A 342 13.86 5.15 -1.64
C LEU A 342 12.96 3.91 -1.51
N ILE A 343 12.46 3.65 -0.31
CA ILE A 343 11.45 2.61 -0.05
C ILE A 343 10.08 3.29 0.06
N ALA A 344 9.18 3.02 -0.87
CA ALA A 344 7.85 3.63 -0.94
C ALA A 344 6.76 2.57 -0.81
N ILE A 345 5.85 2.72 0.15
CA ILE A 345 4.86 1.70 0.50
C ILE A 345 3.48 2.33 0.62
N ASP A 346 2.57 2.00 -0.28
CA ASP A 346 1.17 2.40 -0.18
C ASP A 346 0.34 1.38 0.61
N GLN A 347 -0.74 1.83 1.22
CA GLN A 347 -1.58 1.05 2.13
C GLN A 347 -0.82 0.48 3.34
N TYR A 348 0.19 1.21 3.81
CA TYR A 348 1.10 0.84 4.90
C TYR A 348 0.36 0.55 6.23
N ASN A 349 -0.85 1.09 6.40
CA ASN A 349 -1.72 0.79 7.54
C ASN A 349 -2.09 -0.71 7.66
N ASN A 350 -2.08 -1.48 6.57
CA ASN A 350 -2.34 -2.93 6.59
C ASN A 350 -1.29 -3.71 7.38
N TRP A 351 -0.11 -3.14 7.61
CA TRP A 351 0.99 -3.81 8.31
C TRP A 351 0.96 -3.59 9.84
N PHE A 352 -0.03 -2.85 10.34
CA PHE A 352 -0.24 -2.61 11.77
C PHE A 352 -1.52 -3.28 12.31
N THR A 353 -2.17 -4.10 11.50
CA THR A 353 -3.40 -4.81 11.88
C THR A 353 -3.25 -6.32 11.66
N PHE A 354 -4.32 -7.07 11.91
CA PHE A 354 -4.37 -8.50 11.65
C PHE A 354 -4.43 -8.78 10.15
N SER A 355 -3.74 -9.84 9.75
CA SER A 355 -3.79 -10.38 8.38
C SER A 355 -5.04 -11.23 8.18
N GLU A 356 -5.31 -11.65 6.95
CA GLU A 356 -6.32 -12.68 6.63
C GLU A 356 -5.88 -14.08 7.07
N TYR A 357 -4.60 -14.25 7.40
CA TYR A 357 -4.04 -15.53 7.77
C TYR A 357 -4.47 -15.94 9.18
N GLU A 358 -4.71 -17.23 9.34
CA GLU A 358 -5.17 -17.83 10.59
C GLU A 358 -4.29 -19.02 10.96
N GLU A 359 -3.88 -19.07 12.21
CA GLU A 359 -3.16 -20.19 12.82
C GLU A 359 -4.18 -21.12 13.48
N ALA A 360 -4.23 -22.38 13.04
CA ALA A 360 -5.07 -23.37 13.69
C ALA A 360 -4.48 -23.73 15.07
N VAL A 361 -5.15 -23.31 16.14
CA VAL A 361 -4.76 -23.64 17.51
C VAL A 361 -5.37 -25.00 17.91
N ASN A 362 -6.65 -25.18 17.63
CA ASN A 362 -7.38 -26.43 17.82
C ASN A 362 -8.14 -26.77 16.53
N VAL A 363 -8.71 -27.98 16.46
CA VAL A 363 -9.56 -28.40 15.32
C VAL A 363 -10.71 -27.42 15.03
N HIS A 364 -11.18 -26.71 16.06
CA HIS A 364 -12.30 -25.77 15.98
C HIS A 364 -11.92 -24.31 16.27
N SER A 365 -10.64 -24.00 16.48
CA SER A 365 -10.21 -22.64 16.86
C SER A 365 -9.02 -22.17 16.03
N CYS A 366 -9.18 -20.99 15.46
CA CYS A 366 -8.19 -20.28 14.68
C CYS A 366 -7.81 -18.97 15.37
N ARG A 367 -6.51 -18.71 15.50
CA ARG A 367 -5.98 -17.42 15.94
C ARG A 367 -5.68 -16.57 14.70
N PRO A 368 -6.19 -15.32 14.61
CA PRO A 368 -5.79 -14.43 13.53
C PRO A 368 -4.31 -14.07 13.67
N VAL A 369 -3.55 -14.26 12.60
CA VAL A 369 -2.13 -13.93 12.54
C VAL A 369 -2.00 -12.42 12.39
N HIS A 370 -1.18 -11.81 13.24
CA HIS A 370 -0.92 -10.38 13.16
C HIS A 370 0.05 -10.09 11.99
N ALA A 371 -0.11 -8.96 11.27
CA ALA A 371 0.75 -8.66 10.11
C ALA A 371 2.26 -8.62 10.44
N LYS A 372 2.62 -8.20 11.65
CA LYS A 372 4.00 -8.25 12.18
C LYS A 372 4.62 -9.66 12.21
N GLU A 373 3.80 -10.70 12.24
CA GLU A 373 4.25 -12.09 12.28
C GLU A 373 4.49 -12.65 10.87
N VAL A 374 4.13 -11.92 9.82
CA VAL A 374 4.43 -12.27 8.42
C VAL A 374 5.86 -11.84 8.10
N THR A 375 6.70 -12.76 7.63
CA THR A 375 8.16 -12.58 7.46
C THR A 375 8.52 -11.37 6.62
N MET A 376 7.89 -11.21 5.45
CA MET A 376 8.13 -10.08 4.55
C MET A 376 7.72 -8.75 5.18
N VAL A 377 6.53 -8.72 5.81
CA VAL A 377 6.04 -7.51 6.48
C VAL A 377 6.96 -7.15 7.63
N ASN A 378 7.38 -8.11 8.45
CA ASN A 378 8.29 -7.88 9.56
C ASN A 378 9.59 -7.21 9.11
N ALA A 379 10.15 -7.64 7.97
CA ALA A 379 11.39 -7.06 7.41
C ALA A 379 11.23 -5.61 6.93
N PHE A 380 10.09 -5.25 6.31
CA PHE A 380 9.87 -3.91 5.74
C PHE A 380 9.07 -2.97 6.65
N ARG A 381 8.43 -3.47 7.71
CA ARG A 381 7.55 -2.68 8.57
C ARG A 381 8.30 -1.67 9.42
N SER A 382 9.50 -1.99 9.90
CA SER A 382 10.27 -1.07 10.74
C SER A 382 10.81 0.12 9.95
N MET A 383 10.49 1.33 10.40
CA MET A 383 11.06 2.60 9.93
C MET A 383 12.20 3.09 10.82
N MET A 384 12.69 2.28 11.77
CA MET A 384 13.78 2.69 12.66
C MET A 384 15.18 2.59 12.03
N HIS A 385 15.25 2.14 10.77
CA HIS A 385 16.50 2.12 9.99
C HIS A 385 16.81 3.50 9.42
N ASP A 386 18.08 3.81 9.18
CA ASP A 386 18.53 5.13 8.66
C ASP A 386 18.26 5.34 7.14
N ASP A 387 17.32 4.56 6.58
CA ASP A 387 16.97 4.57 5.17
C ASP A 387 15.90 5.63 4.86
N MET A 388 15.86 6.11 3.61
CA MET A 388 14.75 6.93 3.15
C MET A 388 13.53 6.04 2.88
N MET A 389 12.49 6.22 3.69
CA MET A 389 11.30 5.37 3.66
C MET A 389 10.03 6.21 3.78
N VAL A 390 9.07 5.96 2.89
CA VAL A 390 7.77 6.62 2.86
C VAL A 390 6.64 5.59 2.88
N GLY A 391 5.83 5.63 3.93
CA GLY A 391 4.59 4.84 4.01
C GLY A 391 3.37 5.74 3.78
N ALA A 392 2.44 5.37 2.92
CA ALA A 392 1.15 6.04 2.78
C ALA A 392 0.04 5.22 3.44
N PHE A 393 -0.73 5.86 4.32
CA PHE A 393 -1.92 5.26 4.90
C PHE A 393 -3.08 5.30 3.92
N SER A 394 -3.81 4.20 3.81
CA SER A 394 -5.03 4.14 3.01
C SER A 394 -6.24 3.92 3.89
N HIS A 395 -6.85 5.00 4.36
CA HIS A 395 -8.10 4.96 5.13
C HIS A 395 -9.33 4.55 4.29
N SER A 396 -9.15 4.30 3.00
CA SER A 396 -10.15 3.64 2.15
C SER A 396 -10.21 2.12 2.38
N THR A 397 -9.15 1.54 2.96
CA THR A 397 -9.19 0.16 3.45
C THR A 397 -9.98 0.13 4.75
N ALA A 398 -10.68 -0.99 5.02
CA ALA A 398 -11.55 -1.17 6.19
C ALA A 398 -10.76 -1.34 7.51
N ILE A 399 -9.67 -0.58 7.66
CA ILE A 399 -8.81 -0.55 8.82
C ILE A 399 -9.19 0.69 9.61
N GLY A 400 -9.62 0.50 10.86
CA GLY A 400 -9.95 1.60 11.76
C GLY A 400 -8.77 2.56 11.98
N LYS A 401 -9.05 3.70 12.60
CA LYS A 401 -8.02 4.72 12.85
C LYS A 401 -6.94 4.17 13.78
N LEU A 402 -5.71 4.06 13.26
CA LEU A 402 -4.55 3.66 14.05
C LEU A 402 -4.17 4.76 15.06
N ARG A 403 -3.61 4.35 16.22
CA ARG A 403 -3.06 5.25 17.24
C ARG A 403 -1.98 6.15 16.64
N LYS A 404 -1.77 7.36 17.17
CA LYS A 404 -0.72 8.28 16.68
C LYS A 404 0.66 7.64 16.76
N ASP A 405 0.96 7.04 17.91
CA ASP A 405 2.21 6.32 18.12
C ASP A 405 2.05 4.91 17.55
N LEU A 406 2.89 4.58 16.58
CA LEU A 406 3.00 3.23 16.04
C LEU A 406 4.25 2.58 16.60
N PRO A 407 4.21 1.27 16.87
CA PRO A 407 5.42 0.52 17.12
C PRO A 407 6.34 0.58 15.89
N ASP A 408 7.64 0.66 16.13
CA ASP A 408 8.70 0.59 15.09
C ASP A 408 8.66 1.73 14.06
N VAL A 409 8.01 2.85 14.39
CA VAL A 409 7.99 4.08 13.58
C VAL A 409 8.37 5.28 14.45
N PRO A 410 9.23 6.20 13.96
CA PRO A 410 9.55 7.43 14.68
C PRO A 410 8.31 8.29 14.97
N VAL A 411 8.26 8.90 16.16
CA VAL A 411 7.09 9.67 16.64
C VAL A 411 6.75 10.85 15.73
N ASP A 412 7.77 11.47 15.12
CA ASP A 412 7.64 12.63 14.24
C ASP A 412 7.57 12.27 12.75
N ALA A 413 7.52 10.97 12.39
CA ALA A 413 7.45 10.54 10.99
C ALA A 413 6.11 10.90 10.33
N ARG A 414 5.03 11.05 11.10
CA ARG A 414 3.69 11.33 10.53
C ARG A 414 3.60 12.73 9.94
N VAL A 415 3.16 12.78 8.68
CA VAL A 415 2.85 14.01 7.94
C VAL A 415 1.41 13.93 7.49
N ASN A 416 0.60 14.91 7.88
CA ASN A 416 -0.80 14.98 7.49
C ASN A 416 -0.94 15.64 6.12
N LEU A 417 -1.45 14.90 5.14
CA LEU A 417 -1.77 15.41 3.81
C LEU A 417 -3.16 16.08 3.85
N PRO A 418 -3.23 17.41 3.64
CA PRO A 418 -4.50 18.13 3.69
C PRO A 418 -5.40 17.76 2.50
N ARG A 419 -6.69 18.09 2.63
CA ARG A 419 -7.63 18.13 1.52
C ARG A 419 -7.32 19.31 0.58
N TYR A 420 -8.05 19.46 -0.52
CA TYR A 420 -7.84 20.60 -1.41
C TYR A 420 -8.03 21.91 -0.65
N SER A 421 -7.12 22.86 -0.88
CA SER A 421 -7.32 24.26 -0.51
C SER A 421 -8.36 24.91 -1.44
N LEU A 422 -8.79 26.13 -1.13
CA LEU A 422 -9.68 26.89 -2.02
C LEU A 422 -9.07 27.10 -3.40
N ASP A 423 -7.77 27.41 -3.49
CA ASP A 423 -7.08 27.63 -4.76
C ASP A 423 -6.90 26.32 -5.56
N GLU A 424 -6.57 25.22 -4.86
CA GLU A 424 -6.51 23.89 -5.46
C GLU A 424 -7.89 23.48 -6.00
N ALA A 425 -8.95 23.68 -5.20
CA ALA A 425 -10.33 23.38 -5.57
C ALA A 425 -10.81 24.22 -6.75
N ALA A 426 -10.52 25.53 -6.78
CA ALA A 426 -10.83 26.39 -7.90
C ALA A 426 -10.21 25.86 -9.19
N THR A 427 -8.94 25.47 -9.13
CA THR A 427 -8.20 24.93 -10.28
C THR A 427 -8.78 23.60 -10.76
N VAL A 428 -9.13 22.69 -9.85
CA VAL A 428 -9.80 21.41 -10.18
C VAL A 428 -11.14 21.66 -10.89
N CYS A 429 -11.92 22.60 -10.41
CA CYS A 429 -13.20 22.95 -11.02
C CYS A 429 -13.03 23.56 -12.43
N HIS A 430 -12.03 24.43 -12.63
CA HIS A 430 -11.69 24.94 -13.97
C HIS A 430 -11.16 23.82 -14.90
N TYR A 431 -10.42 22.85 -14.35
CA TYR A 431 -10.01 21.67 -15.10
C TYR A 431 -11.20 20.82 -15.54
N TYR A 432 -12.18 20.59 -14.67
CA TYR A 432 -13.38 19.85 -15.04
C TYR A 432 -14.24 20.60 -16.08
N LEU A 433 -14.32 21.92 -15.98
CA LEU A 433 -14.91 22.74 -17.02
C LEU A 433 -14.19 22.56 -18.36
N ARG A 434 -12.85 22.62 -18.34
CA ARG A 434 -11.99 22.40 -19.52
C ARG A 434 -12.17 21.00 -20.13
N GLN A 435 -12.48 19.99 -19.31
CA GLN A 435 -12.76 18.62 -19.75
C GLN A 435 -14.23 18.35 -20.09
N ARG A 436 -15.03 19.43 -20.21
CA ARG A 436 -16.47 19.38 -20.52
C ARG A 436 -17.25 18.46 -19.59
N LEU A 437 -16.84 18.39 -18.32
CA LEU A 437 -17.54 17.65 -17.27
C LEU A 437 -18.62 18.52 -16.60
N VAL A 438 -18.53 19.83 -16.78
CA VAL A 438 -19.51 20.83 -16.32
C VAL A 438 -19.89 21.70 -17.51
N GLN A 439 -21.16 22.10 -17.58
CA GLN A 439 -21.61 23.05 -18.59
C GLN A 439 -21.17 24.47 -18.23
N HIS A 440 -20.73 25.24 -19.23
CA HIS A 440 -20.27 26.63 -19.02
C HIS A 440 -21.35 27.54 -18.42
N GLU A 441 -22.62 27.29 -18.75
CA GLU A 441 -23.76 28.11 -18.28
C GLU A 441 -23.96 28.01 -16.77
N VAL A 442 -23.68 26.85 -16.19
CA VAL A 442 -23.87 26.55 -14.76
C VAL A 442 -22.63 26.91 -13.93
N PHE A 443 -21.47 27.00 -14.60
CA PHE A 443 -20.20 27.25 -13.94
C PHE A 443 -20.09 28.71 -13.48
N SER A 444 -20.21 28.92 -12.17
CA SER A 444 -20.05 30.23 -11.53
C SER A 444 -19.16 30.12 -10.30
N GLU A 445 -18.59 31.26 -9.86
CA GLU A 445 -17.76 31.30 -8.66
C GLU A 445 -18.48 30.78 -7.41
N GLU A 446 -19.75 31.11 -7.27
CA GLU A 446 -20.54 30.68 -6.11
C GLU A 446 -20.83 29.18 -6.16
N ASN A 447 -21.15 28.63 -7.34
CA ASN A 447 -21.57 27.25 -7.47
C ASN A 447 -20.42 26.29 -7.15
N TRP A 448 -19.22 26.51 -7.67
CA TRP A 448 -18.10 25.61 -7.35
C TRP A 448 -17.64 25.75 -5.89
N LYS A 449 -17.76 26.95 -5.30
CA LYS A 449 -17.52 27.16 -3.86
C LYS A 449 -18.53 26.39 -3.01
N LYS A 450 -19.83 26.36 -3.38
CA LYS A 450 -20.84 25.53 -2.69
C LYS A 450 -20.45 24.05 -2.71
N VAL A 451 -19.99 23.53 -3.84
CA VAL A 451 -19.51 22.14 -3.95
C VAL A 451 -18.27 21.92 -3.07
N TYR A 452 -17.33 22.86 -3.06
CA TYR A 452 -16.16 22.79 -2.18
C TYR A 452 -16.55 22.73 -0.70
N TYR A 453 -17.51 23.55 -0.26
CA TYR A 453 -18.02 23.52 1.12
C TYR A 453 -18.72 22.20 1.45
N LEU A 454 -19.52 21.66 0.50
CA LEU A 454 -20.20 20.38 0.67
C LEU A 454 -19.23 19.21 0.79
N ALA A 455 -18.23 19.14 -0.09
CA ALA A 455 -17.20 18.10 -0.09
C ALA A 455 -16.11 18.33 0.97
N ASN A 456 -16.07 19.53 1.56
CA ASN A 456 -14.99 20.03 2.40
C ASN A 456 -13.60 19.71 1.78
N GLY A 457 -13.44 20.02 0.49
CA GLY A 457 -12.21 19.79 -0.29
C GLY A 457 -11.81 18.32 -0.56
N ASN A 458 -12.71 17.34 -0.36
CA ASN A 458 -12.42 15.93 -0.66
C ASN A 458 -12.37 15.70 -2.19
N GLY A 459 -11.23 15.22 -2.71
CA GLY A 459 -11.03 15.09 -4.15
C GLY A 459 -11.95 14.08 -4.83
N SER A 460 -12.25 12.95 -4.19
CA SER A 460 -13.17 11.96 -4.76
C SER A 460 -14.61 12.46 -4.77
N GLU A 461 -15.04 13.16 -3.72
CA GLU A 461 -16.39 13.73 -3.64
C GLU A 461 -16.54 14.87 -4.64
N MET A 462 -15.56 15.78 -4.74
CA MET A 462 -15.57 16.85 -5.73
C MET A 462 -15.62 16.31 -7.17
N ARG A 463 -14.90 15.23 -7.48
CA ARG A 463 -14.96 14.58 -8.80
C ARG A 463 -16.38 14.16 -9.18
N TRP A 464 -17.17 13.72 -8.21
CA TRP A 464 -18.54 13.26 -8.45
C TRP A 464 -19.58 14.38 -8.36
N LEU A 465 -19.38 15.36 -7.47
CA LEU A 465 -20.36 16.43 -7.20
C LEU A 465 -20.30 17.59 -8.20
N VAL A 466 -19.10 17.96 -8.67
CA VAL A 466 -18.92 19.08 -9.61
C VAL A 466 -19.72 18.88 -10.93
N PRO A 467 -19.73 17.68 -11.54
CA PRO A 467 -20.57 17.39 -12.71
C PRO A 467 -22.09 17.48 -12.47
N LEU A 468 -22.53 17.36 -11.22
CA LEU A 468 -23.95 17.42 -10.83
C LEU A 468 -24.43 18.85 -10.54
N MET A 469 -23.55 19.85 -10.71
CA MET A 469 -23.94 21.24 -10.60
C MET A 469 -25.04 21.54 -11.63
N ARG A 470 -26.11 22.19 -11.17
CA ARG A 470 -27.24 22.65 -11.98
C ARG A 470 -27.42 24.15 -11.80
#